data_AF-A0AB39MW93-F1
#
_entry.id   AF-A0AB39MW93-F1
#
_cell.length_a   1.000
_cell.length_b   1.000
_cell.length_c   1.000
_cell.angle_alpha   90.00
_cell.angle_beta   90.00
_cell.angle_gamma   90.00
#
_symmetry.space_group_name_H-M   'P 1'
#
loop_
_entity.id
_entity.type
_entity.pdbx_description
1 polymer ?
#
loop_
_entity_poly.entity_id
_entity_poly.type
_entity_poly.pdbx_seq_one_letter_code
_entity_poly.pdbx_strand_id
1 'polypeptide(L)'
;MTLAPETTDLKVQVRLGTDWLTVCDLTHLLPGRGVAALLPDGGQVALFRDRAGRLYAIDNRDPFGGAAVLSRGLTGTHQGRPFVASPLLKQRFDLETGQCLDDEGVRVTAYEVRAAG
;
A
#
# COMPACT_ATOMS: atom_id res chain seq x y z
N MET A 1 24.17 -5.22 -1.22
CA MET A 1 23.33 -5.66 -2.36
C MET A 1 23.13 -4.46 -3.26
N THR A 2 23.85 -4.42 -4.38
CA THR A 2 23.68 -3.41 -5.42
C THR A 2 22.39 -3.74 -6.16
N LEU A 3 21.41 -2.84 -6.17
CA LEU A 3 20.22 -3.00 -7.01
C LEU A 3 20.65 -2.98 -8.49
N ALA A 4 20.12 -3.90 -9.29
CA ALA A 4 20.38 -3.94 -10.72
C ALA A 4 19.84 -2.66 -11.40
N PRO A 5 20.55 -2.12 -12.42
CA PRO A 5 20.21 -0.85 -13.06
C PRO A 5 18.78 -0.78 -13.63
N GLU A 6 18.20 -1.93 -13.97
CA GLU A 6 16.84 -2.10 -14.50
C GLU A 6 15.70 -1.62 -13.58
N THR A 7 15.90 -1.57 -12.26
CA THR A 7 14.86 -1.08 -11.32
C THR A 7 14.81 0.44 -11.18
N THR A 8 15.80 1.18 -11.68
CA THR A 8 15.95 2.62 -11.40
C THR A 8 14.94 3.49 -12.16
N ASP A 9 14.48 3.02 -13.32
CA ASP A 9 13.54 3.77 -14.17
C ASP A 9 12.07 3.38 -13.94
N LEU A 10 11.81 2.29 -13.20
CA LEU A 10 10.46 1.82 -12.95
C LEU A 10 9.70 2.80 -12.03
N LYS A 11 8.59 3.31 -12.55
CA LYS A 11 7.63 4.15 -11.83
C LYS A 11 6.50 3.29 -11.28
N VAL A 12 6.14 3.54 -10.03
CA VAL A 12 4.94 2.97 -9.42
C VAL A 12 3.75 3.77 -9.89
N GLN A 13 2.72 3.06 -10.35
CA GLN A 13 1.47 3.64 -10.80
C GLN A 13 0.29 3.02 -10.04
N VAL A 14 -0.68 3.85 -9.68
CA VAL A 14 -1.94 3.44 -9.05
C VAL A 14 -3.08 3.73 -10.01
N ARG A 15 -4.02 2.80 -10.13
CA ARG A 15 -5.19 2.97 -10.99
C ARG A 15 -6.24 3.85 -10.32
N LEU A 16 -6.63 4.93 -10.99
CA LEU A 16 -7.70 5.84 -10.58
C LEU A 16 -8.75 5.89 -11.71
N GLY A 17 -9.91 5.28 -11.49
CA GLY A 17 -10.92 5.12 -12.54
C GLY A 17 -10.36 4.31 -13.72
N THR A 18 -10.28 4.94 -14.90
CA THR A 18 -9.74 4.34 -16.12
C THR A 18 -8.25 4.62 -16.34
N ASP A 19 -7.65 5.52 -15.57
CA ASP A 19 -6.30 6.02 -15.79
C ASP A 19 -5.29 5.48 -14.76
N TRP A 20 -4.02 5.60 -15.10
CA TRP A 20 -2.90 5.27 -14.21
C TRP A 20 -2.19 6.54 -13.77
N LEU A 21 -2.14 6.75 -12.45
CA LEU A 21 -1.41 7.85 -11.84
C LEU A 21 -0.02 7.37 -11.42
N THR A 22 1.03 8.00 -11.94
CA THR A 22 2.39 7.81 -11.43
C THR A 22 2.53 8.47 -10.06
N VAL A 23 2.94 7.70 -9.06
CA VAL A 23 3.02 8.15 -7.65
C VAL A 23 4.45 8.32 -7.14
N CYS A 24 5.37 7.41 -7.47
CA CYS A 24 6.76 7.48 -7.05
C CYS A 24 7.65 6.55 -7.88
N ASP A 25 8.97 6.65 -7.69
CA ASP A 25 9.92 5.64 -8.15
C ASP A 25 9.78 4.34 -7.36
N LEU A 26 9.99 3.19 -8.00
CA LEU A 26 9.98 1.89 -7.32
C LEU A 26 11.04 1.81 -6.21
N THR A 27 12.14 2.53 -6.37
CA THR A 27 13.24 2.60 -5.40
C THR A 27 12.84 3.26 -4.08
N HIS A 28 11.77 4.06 -4.05
CA HIS A 28 11.22 4.62 -2.81
C HIS A 28 10.43 3.60 -1.97
N LEU A 29 9.98 2.49 -2.58
CA LEU A 29 9.29 1.41 -1.88
C LEU A 29 10.29 0.36 -1.38
N LEU A 30 10.86 0.63 -0.21
CA LEU A 30 11.64 -0.37 0.52
C LEU A 30 10.73 -1.50 1.03
N PRO A 31 11.11 -2.78 0.85
CA PRO A 31 10.28 -3.90 1.28
C PRO A 31 9.83 -3.80 2.75
N GLY A 32 8.52 -3.91 3.00
CA GLY A 32 7.89 -3.84 4.32
C GLY A 32 7.78 -2.44 4.94
N ARG A 33 8.19 -1.38 4.22
CA ARG A 33 7.95 0.01 4.63
C ARG A 33 6.92 0.64 3.71
N GLY A 34 5.84 1.14 4.31
CA GLY A 34 4.82 1.84 3.54
C GLY A 34 5.22 3.28 3.22
N VAL A 35 4.68 3.78 2.10
CA VAL A 35 4.81 5.18 1.68
C VAL A 35 3.40 5.73 1.41
N ALA A 36 3.12 6.92 1.92
CA ALA A 36 1.87 7.62 1.59
C ALA A 36 2.07 8.45 0.32
N ALA A 37 1.05 8.45 -0.55
CA ALA A 37 0.97 9.36 -1.69
C ALA A 37 -0.38 10.08 -1.71
N LEU A 38 -0.36 11.34 -2.13
CA LEU A 38 -1.56 12.18 -2.28
C LEU A 38 -2.20 11.92 -3.66
N LEU A 39 -3.51 11.72 -3.66
CA LEU A 39 -4.31 11.55 -4.87
C LEU A 39 -4.90 12.89 -5.33
N PRO A 40 -5.28 13.04 -6.61
CA PRO A 40 -5.81 14.29 -7.15
C PRO A 40 -7.10 14.79 -6.49
N ASP A 41 -7.91 13.88 -5.94
CA ASP A 41 -9.14 14.17 -5.21
C ASP A 41 -8.90 14.59 -3.75
N GLY A 42 -7.63 14.69 -3.32
CA GLY A 42 -7.24 14.96 -1.94
C GLY A 42 -7.22 13.71 -1.05
N GLY A 43 -7.63 12.55 -1.57
CA GLY A 43 -7.47 11.25 -0.92
C GLY A 43 -6.00 10.86 -0.79
N GLN A 44 -5.72 9.82 -0.01
CA GLN A 44 -4.36 9.31 0.18
C GLN A 44 -4.32 7.80 0.02
N VAL A 45 -3.24 7.32 -0.59
CA VAL A 45 -2.97 5.89 -0.75
C VAL A 45 -1.71 5.52 0.05
N ALA A 46 -1.76 4.38 0.73
CA ALA A 46 -0.62 3.72 1.35
C ALA A 46 -0.10 2.63 0.41
N LEU A 47 1.12 2.82 -0.08
CA LEU A 47 1.82 1.93 -0.99
C LEU A 47 2.77 1.03 -0.21
N PHE A 48 2.81 -0.25 -0.58
CA PHE A 48 3.73 -1.23 0.00
C PHE A 48 4.38 -2.07 -1.07
N ARG A 49 5.59 -2.55 -0.78
CA ARG A 49 6.28 -3.58 -1.54
C ARG A 49 6.68 -4.70 -0.58
N ASP A 50 6.48 -5.95 -0.96
CA ASP A 50 7.00 -7.08 -0.18
C ASP A 50 8.40 -7.52 -0.63
N ARG A 51 8.98 -8.50 0.07
CA ARG A 51 10.32 -9.03 -0.25
C ARG A 51 10.38 -9.78 -1.58
N ALA A 52 9.25 -10.27 -2.08
CA ALA A 52 9.14 -10.89 -3.40
C ALA A 52 8.95 -9.84 -4.52
N GLY A 53 8.83 -8.56 -4.16
CA GLY A 53 8.65 -7.46 -5.10
C GLY A 53 7.21 -7.20 -5.49
N ARG A 54 6.22 -7.88 -4.91
CA ARG A 54 4.81 -7.59 -5.15
C ARG A 54 4.45 -6.23 -4.56
N LEU A 55 3.60 -5.49 -5.26
CA LEU A 55 3.14 -4.15 -4.88
C LEU A 55 1.71 -4.22 -4.36
N TYR A 56 1.41 -3.37 -3.39
CA TYR A 56 0.07 -3.20 -2.83
C TYR A 56 -0.24 -1.72 -2.65
N ALA A 57 -1.52 -1.38 -2.75
CA ALA A 57 -2.01 -0.03 -2.56
C ALA A 57 -3.38 -0.10 -1.87
N ILE A 58 -3.50 0.53 -0.70
CA ILE A 58 -4.77 0.67 0.04
C ILE A 58 -4.99 2.12 0.47
N ASP A 59 -6.19 2.50 0.89
CA ASP A 59 -6.42 3.81 1.49
C ASP A 59 -5.44 4.04 2.66
N ASN A 60 -4.87 5.23 2.77
CA ASN A 60 -3.96 5.54 3.88
C ASN A 60 -4.72 5.87 5.17
N ARG A 61 -6.02 6.19 5.07
CA ARG A 61 -6.86 6.54 6.22
C ARG A 61 -7.31 5.30 6.97
N ASP A 62 -6.96 5.24 8.24
CA ASP A 62 -7.50 4.25 9.17
C ASP A 62 -9.00 4.52 9.41
N PRO A 63 -9.91 3.57 9.14
CA PRO A 63 -11.34 3.78 9.27
C PRO A 63 -11.83 3.84 10.73
N PHE A 64 -11.08 3.29 11.69
CA PHE A 64 -11.43 3.34 13.11
C PHE A 64 -10.99 4.66 13.75
N GLY A 65 -9.76 5.08 13.47
CA GLY A 65 -9.18 6.30 14.05
C GLY A 65 -9.36 7.57 13.21
N GLY A 66 -9.73 7.43 11.94
CA GLY A 66 -9.89 8.53 10.99
C GLY A 66 -8.60 9.21 10.54
N ALA A 67 -7.44 8.76 10.99
CA ALA A 67 -6.13 9.37 10.68
C ALA A 67 -5.44 8.70 9.49
N ALA A 68 -4.70 9.47 8.69
CA ALA A 68 -3.95 8.99 7.52
C ALA A 68 -2.61 8.36 7.91
N VAL A 69 -2.65 7.13 8.43
CA VAL A 69 -1.50 6.48 9.09
C VAL A 69 -1.22 5.04 8.65
N LEU A 70 -2.01 4.42 7.78
CA LEU A 70 -1.84 3.01 7.44
C LEU A 70 -0.47 2.72 6.78
N SER A 71 0.06 3.65 5.97
CA SER A 71 1.44 3.59 5.43
C SER A 71 2.54 3.44 6.49
N ARG A 72 2.28 3.81 7.74
CA ARG A 72 3.23 3.69 8.86
C ARG A 72 3.06 2.39 9.65
N GLY A 73 2.12 1.55 9.24
CA GLY A 73 1.83 0.28 9.89
C GLY A 73 2.90 -0.77 9.66
N LEU A 74 2.90 -1.80 10.52
CA LEU A 74 3.79 -2.94 10.37
C LEU A 74 3.15 -3.95 9.42
N THR A 75 3.89 -4.34 8.37
CA THR A 75 3.44 -5.39 7.45
C THR A 75 3.71 -6.78 8.01
N GLY A 76 2.82 -7.73 7.73
CA GLY A 76 2.99 -9.13 8.10
C GLY A 76 2.19 -10.07 7.21
N THR A 77 2.15 -11.34 7.60
CA THR A 77 1.34 -12.36 6.93
C THR A 77 0.53 -13.12 7.97
N HIS A 78 -0.75 -13.37 7.69
CA HIS A 78 -1.60 -14.22 8.51
C HIS A 78 -2.33 -15.21 7.63
N GLN A 79 -2.11 -16.52 7.84
CA GLN A 79 -2.73 -17.58 7.03
C GLN A 79 -2.52 -17.37 5.51
N GLY A 80 -1.32 -16.95 5.12
CA GLY A 80 -0.99 -16.66 3.72
C GLY A 80 -1.42 -15.28 3.21
N ARG A 81 -2.24 -14.54 3.95
CA ARG A 81 -2.72 -13.20 3.55
C ARG A 81 -1.75 -12.11 4.00
N PRO A 82 -1.21 -11.28 3.09
CA PRO A 82 -0.39 -10.14 3.47
C PRO A 82 -1.26 -9.07 4.12
N PHE A 83 -0.80 -8.46 5.21
CA PHE A 83 -1.54 -7.42 5.91
C PHE A 83 -0.64 -6.28 6.36
N VAL A 84 -1.24 -5.13 6.65
CA VAL A 84 -0.66 -4.06 7.46
C VAL A 84 -1.46 -3.86 8.74
N ALA A 85 -0.79 -3.86 9.88
CA ALA A 85 -1.42 -3.54 11.16
C ALA A 85 -1.42 -2.02 11.36
N SER A 86 -2.59 -1.45 11.66
CA SER A 86 -2.73 -0.04 11.98
C SER A 86 -1.76 0.37 13.10
N PRO A 87 -1.04 1.50 12.94
CA PRO A 87 -0.25 2.07 14.04
C PRO A 87 -1.08 2.42 15.28
N LEU A 88 -2.37 2.73 15.11
CA LEU A 88 -3.24 3.22 16.18
C LEU A 88 -3.69 2.07 17.08
N LEU A 89 -4.55 1.20 16.55
CA LEU A 89 -5.29 0.21 17.32
C LEU A 89 -5.01 -1.24 16.89
N LYS A 90 -4.01 -1.43 16.01
CA LYS A 90 -3.47 -2.73 15.58
C LYS A 90 -4.41 -3.62 14.77
N GLN A 91 -5.57 -3.13 14.35
CA GLN A 91 -6.37 -3.84 13.35
C GLN A 91 -5.55 -4.08 12.10
N ARG A 92 -5.66 -5.28 11.57
CA ARG A 92 -4.91 -5.78 10.43
C ARG A 92 -5.77 -5.61 9.19
N PHE A 93 -5.25 -4.90 8.21
CA PHE A 93 -5.90 -4.73 6.91
C PHE A 93 -5.15 -5.55 5.88
N ASP A 94 -5.88 -6.43 5.20
CA ASP A 94 -5.39 -7.22 4.09
C ASP A 94 -4.90 -6.30 2.96
N LEU A 95 -3.66 -6.49 2.51
CA LEU A 95 -3.03 -5.63 1.50
C LEU A 95 -3.50 -5.93 0.07
N GLU A 96 -4.06 -7.10 -0.19
CA GLU A 96 -4.59 -7.50 -1.49
C GLU A 96 -6.04 -7.01 -1.68
N THR A 97 -6.83 -6.99 -0.60
CA THR A 97 -8.30 -6.74 -0.68
C THR A 97 -8.79 -5.55 0.13
N GLY A 98 -7.98 -5.02 1.04
CA GLY A 98 -8.36 -3.96 1.98
C GLY A 98 -9.28 -4.42 3.12
N GLN A 99 -9.67 -5.70 3.16
CA GLN A 99 -10.53 -6.24 4.20
C GLN A 99 -9.84 -6.18 5.57
N CYS A 100 -10.53 -5.72 6.61
CA CYS A 100 -10.05 -5.86 7.97
C CYS A 100 -10.14 -7.33 8.39
N LEU A 101 -9.04 -7.89 8.89
CA LEU A 101 -8.95 -9.28 9.34
C LEU A 101 -9.46 -9.47 10.77
N ASP A 102 -9.70 -8.38 11.49
CA ASP A 102 -10.16 -8.37 12.88
C ASP A 102 -11.63 -7.95 13.00
N ASP A 103 -12.23 -7.44 11.91
CA ASP A 103 -13.64 -7.07 11.82
C ASP A 103 -14.12 -7.21 10.36
N GLU A 104 -15.00 -8.19 10.10
CA GLU A 104 -15.49 -8.48 8.74
C GLU A 104 -16.35 -7.34 8.17
N GLY A 105 -16.94 -6.50 9.03
CA GLY A 105 -17.76 -5.36 8.63
C GLY A 105 -16.96 -4.15 8.16
N VAL A 106 -15.63 -4.17 8.29
CA VAL A 106 -14.76 -3.02 8.00
C VAL A 106 -13.81 -3.33 6.85
N ARG A 107 -13.71 -2.40 5.91
CA ARG A 107 -12.82 -2.48 4.75
C ARG A 107 -12.30 -1.09 4.38
N VAL A 108 -11.05 -1.04 3.91
CA VAL A 108 -10.51 0.12 3.21
C VAL A 108 -10.47 -0.14 1.70
N THR A 109 -10.45 0.92 0.90
CA THR A 109 -10.28 0.78 -0.56
C THR A 109 -8.93 0.14 -0.85
N ALA A 110 -8.91 -0.92 -1.66
CA ALA A 110 -7.71 -1.44 -2.30
C ALA A 110 -7.66 -0.96 -3.75
N TYR A 111 -6.48 -0.56 -4.20
CA TYR A 111 -6.25 -0.03 -5.54
C TYR A 111 -5.39 -0.99 -6.35
N GLU A 112 -5.65 -1.08 -7.66
CA GLU A 112 -4.69 -1.72 -8.56
C GLU A 112 -3.40 -0.89 -8.62
N VAL A 113 -2.26 -1.57 -8.53
CA VAL A 113 -0.94 -0.96 -8.53
C VAL A 113 0.01 -1.75 -9.42
N ARG A 114 0.89 -1.06 -10.15
CA ARG A 114 1.90 -1.66 -11.01
C ARG A 114 3.21 -0.89 -11.01
N ALA A 115 4.28 -1.53 -11.44
CA ALA A 115 5.50 -0.87 -11.86
C ALA A 115 5.52 -0.79 -13.39
N ALA A 116 5.80 0.38 -13.96
CA ALA A 116 5.90 0.62 -15.41
C ALA A 116 7.10 1.53 -15.71
N GLY A 117 7.75 1.33 -16.85
CA GLY A 117 8.87 2.12 -17.36
C GLY A 117 8.59 2.62 -18.76
#